data_AF-A0A2J5Q0Z1-F1
#
_entry.id   AF-A0A2J5Q0Z1-F1
#
_cell.length_a   1.000
_cell.length_b   1.000
_cell.length_c   1.000
_cell.angle_alpha   90.00
_cell.angle_beta   90.00
_cell.angle_gamma   90.00
#
_symmetry.space_group_name_H-M   'P 1'
#
loop_
_entity.id
_entity.type
_entity.pdbx_description
1 polymer ?
#
loop_
_entity_poly.entity_id
_entity_poly.type
_entity_poly.pdbx_seq_one_letter_code
_entity_poly.pdbx_strand_id
1 'polypeptide(L)'
;MAMITKEQRKGFIRKIIDETRKNGRLTVRDACEILGMNRDAVQRYFNMAADSGQVIRHKKSGLFPDYRATINFDLQRYTSKKGAK
;
A
#
# COMPACT_ATOMS: atom_id res chain seq x y z
N MET A 1 26.51 -0.05 7.26
CA MET A 1 25.06 -0.14 6.97
C MET A 1 24.38 1.07 7.59
N ALA A 2 23.83 1.97 6.78
CA ALA A 2 23.19 3.19 7.28
C ALA A 2 22.00 2.84 8.17
N MET A 3 22.05 3.26 9.44
CA MET A 3 20.96 3.05 10.38
C MET A 3 19.81 3.96 9.96
N ILE A 4 18.76 3.39 9.37
CA ILE A 4 17.56 4.17 9.05
C ILE A 4 17.03 4.77 10.36
N THR A 5 17.10 6.09 10.48
CA THR A 5 16.64 6.79 11.67
C THR A 5 15.12 6.72 11.79
N LYS A 6 14.60 6.90 13.00
CA LYS A 6 13.13 6.91 13.25
C LYS A 6 12.43 7.96 12.38
N GLU A 7 13.10 9.07 12.10
CA GLU A 7 12.59 10.16 11.25
C GLU A 7 12.52 9.76 9.79
N GLN A 8 13.56 9.14 9.24
CA GLN A 8 13.54 8.61 7.88
C GLN A 8 12.41 7.59 7.71
N ARG A 9 12.22 6.70 8.69
CA ARG A 9 11.12 5.74 8.71
C ARG A 9 9.75 6.41 8.63
N LYS A 10 9.52 7.47 9.42
CA LYS A 10 8.28 8.26 9.35
C LYS A 10 8.11 8.92 7.98
N GLY A 11 9.19 9.42 7.38
CA GLY A 11 9.19 9.95 6.02
C GLY A 11 8.70 8.92 4.98
N PHE A 12 9.22 7.70 5.05
CA PHE A 12 8.78 6.62 4.14
C PHE A 12 7.33 6.22 4.35
N ILE A 13 6.87 6.09 5.60
CA ILE A 13 5.47 5.79 5.92
C ILE A 13 4.55 6.87 5.36
N ARG A 14 4.90 8.15 5.57
CA ARG A 14 4.11 9.27 5.07
C ARG A 14 4.07 9.28 3.54
N LYS A 15 5.18 8.98 2.87
CA LYS A 15 5.25 8.88 1.41
C LYS A 15 4.38 7.75 0.86
N ILE A 16 4.37 6.59 1.52
CA ILE A 16 3.47 5.46 1.18
C ILE A 16 2.00 5.87 1.31
N ILE A 17 1.64 6.56 2.39
CA ILE A 17 0.25 7.03 2.62
C ILE A 17 -0.16 8.02 1.54
N ASP A 18 0.68 9.00 1.24
CA ASP A 18 0.41 10.02 0.22
C ASP A 18 0.23 9.40 -1.17
N GLU A 19 1.13 8.51 -1.58
CA GLU A 19 1.03 7.79 -2.85
C GLU A 19 -0.21 6.88 -2.90
N THR A 20 -0.56 6.24 -1.79
CA THR A 20 -1.78 5.42 -1.70
C THR A 20 -3.04 6.28 -1.91
N ARG A 21 -3.07 7.49 -1.36
CA ARG A 21 -4.20 8.43 -1.55
C ARG A 21 -4.27 9.01 -2.95
N LYS A 22 -3.12 9.27 -3.58
CA LYS A 22 -3.04 9.79 -4.95
C LYS A 22 -3.45 8.74 -5.99
N ASN A 23 -2.89 7.53 -5.88
CA ASN A 23 -3.11 6.47 -6.88
C ASN A 23 -4.34 5.62 -6.59
N GLY A 24 -4.96 5.76 -5.41
CA GLY A 24 -6.11 4.96 -4.97
C GLY A 24 -5.77 3.51 -4.58
N ARG A 25 -4.66 2.96 -5.08
CA ARG A 25 -4.10 1.67 -4.66
C ARG A 25 -2.58 1.72 -4.75
N LEU A 26 -1.91 1.25 -3.71
CA LEU A 26 -0.47 1.06 -3.73
C LEU A 26 -0.09 -0.39 -3.41
N THR A 27 0.67 -1.03 -4.29
CA THR A 27 1.17 -2.38 -4.04
C THR A 27 2.57 -2.33 -3.43
N VAL A 28 2.99 -3.43 -2.81
CA VAL A 28 4.35 -3.56 -2.26
C VAL A 28 5.41 -3.46 -3.36
N ARG A 29 5.08 -3.87 -4.60
CA ARG A 29 5.98 -3.72 -5.76
C ARG A 29 6.17 -2.25 -6.13
N ASP A 30 5.08 -1.51 -6.31
CA ASP A 30 5.14 -0.07 -6.61
C ASP A 30 5.94 0.67 -5.52
N ALA A 31 5.66 0.39 -4.26
CA ALA A 31 6.39 1.00 -3.16
C ALA A 31 7.87 0.59 -3.09
N CYS A 32 8.21 -0.63 -3.48
CA CYS A 32 9.61 -1.08 -3.64
C CYS A 32 10.34 -0.24 -4.69
N GLU A 33 9.69 0.03 -5.83
CA GLU A 33 10.23 0.86 -6.91
C GLU A 33 10.35 2.33 -6.51
N ILE A 34 9.32 2.90 -5.86
CA ILE A 34 9.29 4.30 -5.40
C ILE A 34 10.33 4.59 -4.32
N LEU A 35 10.55 3.63 -3.41
CA LEU A 35 11.44 3.77 -2.26
C LEU A 35 12.84 3.22 -2.53
N GLY A 36 13.03 2.42 -3.59
CA GLY A 36 14.27 1.70 -3.87
C GLY A 36 14.66 0.72 -2.77
N MET A 37 13.68 0.11 -2.10
CA MET A 37 13.89 -0.72 -0.90
C MET A 37 13.42 -2.15 -1.08
N ASN A 38 14.08 -3.08 -0.38
CA ASN A 38 13.67 -4.48 -0.41
C ASN A 38 12.24 -4.68 0.13
N ARG A 39 11.57 -5.70 -0.41
CA ARG A 39 10.18 -6.04 -0.14
C ARG A 39 9.89 -6.19 1.36
N ASP A 40 10.79 -6.78 2.14
CA ASP A 40 10.60 -6.97 3.60
C ASP A 40 10.50 -5.62 4.34
N ALA A 41 11.39 -4.67 4.01
CA ALA A 41 11.39 -3.34 4.63
C ALA A 41 10.09 -2.59 4.28
N VAL A 42 9.69 -2.63 3.02
CA VAL A 42 8.43 -2.03 2.55
C VAL A 42 7.23 -2.70 3.22
N GLN A 43 7.25 -4.03 3.37
CA GLN A 43 6.19 -4.79 4.04
C GLN A 43 5.99 -4.32 5.50
N ARG A 44 7.08 -4.05 6.22
CA ARG A 44 7.03 -3.49 7.58
C ARG A 44 6.43 -2.09 7.59
N TYR A 45 6.82 -1.22 6.65
CA TYR A 45 6.27 0.12 6.56
C TYR A 45 4.79 0.13 6.15
N PHE A 46 4.36 -0.84 5.34
CA PHE A 46 2.95 -1.02 5.01
C PHE A 46 2.12 -1.37 6.24
N ASN A 47 2.63 -2.24 7.12
CA ASN A 47 1.98 -2.53 8.39
C ASN A 47 1.89 -1.30 9.29
N MET A 48 2.98 -0.53 9.39
CA MET A 48 2.99 0.72 10.17
C MET A 48 2.07 1.79 9.59
N ALA A 49 1.96 1.89 8.26
CA ALA A 49 1.03 2.81 7.60
C ALA A 49 -0.42 2.43 7.89
N ALA A 50 -0.74 1.13 7.87
CA ALA A 50 -2.07 0.63 8.22
C ALA A 50 -2.39 0.83 9.71
N ASP A 51 -1.41 0.62 10.60
CA ASP A 51 -1.54 0.86 12.04
C ASP A 51 -1.86 2.32 12.36
N SER A 52 -1.36 3.26 11.56
CA SER A 52 -1.71 4.68 11.68
C SER A 52 -3.20 4.98 11.40
N GLY A 53 -3.97 4.04 10.86
CA GLY A 53 -5.41 4.21 10.55
C GLY A 53 -5.71 5.12 9.35
N GLN A 54 -4.69 5.67 8.69
CA GLN A 54 -4.85 6.58 7.53
C GLN A 54 -5.06 5.83 6.21
N VAL A 55 -4.67 4.57 6.16
CA VAL A 55 -4.79 3.69 4.99
C VAL A 55 -5.19 2.30 5.46
N ILE A 56 -5.86 1.56 4.58
CA ILE A 56 -6.39 0.23 4.87
C ILE A 56 -5.61 -0.78 4.05
N ARG A 57 -5.08 -1.79 4.74
CA ARG A 57 -4.43 -2.92 4.09
C ARG A 57 -5.48 -3.95 3.69
N HIS A 58 -5.68 -4.15 2.39
CA HIS A 58 -6.60 -5.16 1.87
C HIS A 58 -5.85 -6.43 1.45
N LYS A 59 -5.76 -7.41 2.36
CA LYS A 59 -5.19 -8.76 2.13
C LYS A 59 -3.86 -8.73 1.33
N LYS A 60 -3.82 -9.42 0.18
CA LYS A 60 -2.69 -9.47 -0.77
C LYS A 60 -2.81 -8.44 -1.89
N SER A 61 -3.84 -7.60 -1.88
CA SER A 61 -4.18 -6.67 -2.97
C SER A 61 -3.48 -5.31 -2.86
N GLY A 62 -2.95 -4.96 -1.67
CA GLY A 62 -2.21 -3.72 -1.45
C GLY A 62 -2.77 -2.86 -0.33
N LEU A 63 -2.28 -1.61 -0.26
CA LEU A 63 -2.84 -0.53 0.55
C LEU A 63 -3.85 0.26 -0.27
N PHE A 64 -4.91 0.68 0.39
CA PHE A 64 -5.97 1.51 -0.14
C PHE A 64 -6.21 2.69 0.80
N PRO A 65 -6.61 3.86 0.28
CA PRO A 65 -6.89 5.02 1.12
C PRO A 65 -8.15 4.84 1.95
N ASP A 66 -9.15 4.13 1.41
CA ASP A 66 -10.45 3.96 2.04
C ASP A 66 -11.13 2.65 1.64
N TYR A 67 -12.21 2.32 2.36
CA TYR A 67 -13.01 1.14 2.09
C TYR A 67 -13.74 1.22 0.73
N ARG A 68 -14.07 2.41 0.22
CA ARG A 68 -14.72 2.55 -1.10
C ARG A 68 -13.77 2.14 -2.21
N ALA A 69 -12.51 2.56 -2.17
CA ALA A 69 -11.47 2.12 -3.11
C ALA A 69 -11.28 0.60 -3.06
N THR A 70 -11.35 0.02 -1.86
CA THR A 70 -11.29 -1.44 -1.67
C THR A 70 -12.49 -2.15 -2.31
N ILE A 71 -13.71 -1.66 -2.08
CA ILE A 71 -14.95 -2.22 -2.65
C ILE A 71 -14.95 -2.08 -4.17
N ASN A 72 -14.56 -0.93 -4.70
CA ASN A 72 -14.49 -0.71 -6.14
C ASN A 72 -13.51 -1.69 -6.79
N PHE A 73 -12.34 -1.89 -6.18
CA PHE A 73 -11.37 -2.88 -6.63
C PHE A 73 -11.94 -4.31 -6.61
N ASP A 74 -12.65 -4.70 -5.55
CA ASP A 74 -13.26 -6.02 -5.45
C ASP A 74 -14.39 -6.21 -6.47
N LEU A 75 -15.24 -5.19 -6.67
CA LEU A 75 -16.28 -5.17 -7.70
C LEU A 75 -15.70 -5.34 -9.11
N GLN A 76 -14.64 -4.59 -9.45
CA GLN A 76 -13.92 -4.74 -10.71
C GLN A 76 -13.37 -6.16 -10.88
N ARG A 77 -12.78 -6.73 -9.82
CA ARG A 77 -12.25 -8.08 -9.84
C ARG A 77 -13.33 -9.14 -10.03
N TYR A 78 -14.48 -8.98 -9.37
CA TYR A 78 -15.62 -9.89 -9.47
C TYR A 78 -16.27 -9.84 -10.86
N THR A 79 -16.43 -8.64 -11.44
CA THR A 79 -16.99 -8.52 -12.79
C THR A 79 -16.08 -9.16 -13.85
N SER A 80 -14.76 -8.97 -13.75
CA SER A 80 -13.81 -9.60 -14.67
C SER A 80 -13.79 -11.13 -14.56
N LYS A 81 -14.07 -11.70 -13.38
CA LYS A 81 -14.21 -13.15 -13.21
C LYS A 81 -15.51 -13.72 -13.79
N LYS A 82 -16.56 -12.90 -13.95
CA LYS A 82 -17.86 -13.36 -14.45
C LYS A 82 -17.86 -13.58 -15.98
N GLY A 83 -16.88 -13.02 -16.70
CA GLY A 83 -16.66 -13.24 -18.13
C GLY A 83 -15.72 -14.41 -18.49
N ALA A 84 -15.18 -15.12 -17.49
CA ALA A 84 -14.42 -16.35 -17.72
C ALA A 84 -15.35 -17.57 -17.61
N LYS A 85 -16.20 -17.75 -18.62
CA LYS A 85 -16.94 -19.00 -18.89
C LYS A 85 -16.92 -19.27 -20.38
#